data_AF-H8I7E1-F1
#
_entry.id   AF-H8I7E1-F1
#
_cell.length_a   1.000
_cell.length_b   1.000
_cell.length_c   1.000
_cell.angle_alpha   90.00
_cell.angle_beta   90.00
_cell.angle_gamma   90.00
#
_symmetry.space_group_name_H-M   'P 1'
#
loop_
_entity.id
_entity.type
_entity.pdbx_description
1 polymer ?
#
loop_
_entity_poly.entity_id
_entity_poly.type
_entity_poly.pdbx_seq_one_letter_code
_entity_poly.pdbx_strand_id
1 'polypeptide(L)'
;MPEHPIYVIQKHAASHLHYDFRLEVCGVLKSWAIPKGPSTDPRVKRLAMPTEDHPLEYATFEGVIPEGQYGAGTVMVWDIGTYRNLRGDEADMEQAYGEGRIEVWLEGRKLKGGYALIRAGRMGDKRGWLLIKMRDEYANKPEDPAVTEPDSALTGRTLEEISGG
;
A
#
# COMPACT_ATOMS: atom_id res chain seq x y z
N MET A 1 20.37 -5.42 10.80
CA MET A 1 19.23 -6.01 11.52
C MET A 1 18.29 -6.56 10.45
N PRO A 2 17.47 -7.62 10.62
CA PRO A 2 16.18 -7.55 9.98
C PRO A 2 15.33 -6.68 10.90
N GLU A 3 15.54 -5.37 10.83
CA GLU A 3 14.46 -4.45 11.18
C GLU A 3 13.34 -4.81 10.19
N HIS A 4 12.15 -5.09 10.71
CA HIS A 4 11.01 -5.65 10.01
C HIS A 4 10.85 -5.22 8.53
N PRO A 5 10.36 -6.10 7.64
CA PRO A 5 10.27 -5.81 6.20
C PRO A 5 9.47 -4.53 5.92
N ILE A 6 9.86 -3.84 4.85
CA ILE A 6 9.33 -2.50 4.50
C ILE A 6 7.89 -2.61 4.00
N TYR A 7 7.05 -1.67 4.43
CA TYR A 7 5.85 -1.33 3.69
C TYR A 7 5.86 0.14 3.27
N VAL A 8 5.19 0.42 2.17
CA VAL A 8 5.02 1.77 1.65
C VAL A 8 3.67 1.92 0.98
N ILE A 9 3.08 3.10 1.10
CA ILE A 9 1.93 3.52 0.34
C ILE A 9 2.30 4.79 -0.41
N GLN A 10 2.29 4.74 -1.72
CA GLN A 10 2.50 5.90 -2.57
C GLN A 10 1.17 6.43 -3.07
N LYS A 11 0.90 7.72 -2.89
CA LYS A 11 -0.23 8.40 -3.51
C LYS A 11 0.21 8.85 -4.90
N HIS A 12 -0.50 8.38 -5.92
CA HIS A 12 -0.08 8.51 -7.31
C HIS A 12 -1.15 9.24 -8.12
N ALA A 13 -0.83 10.48 -8.49
CA ALA A 13 -1.62 11.32 -9.40
C ALA A 13 -1.23 11.03 -10.85
N ALA A 14 -1.66 9.87 -11.35
CA ALA A 14 -1.56 9.48 -12.77
C ALA A 14 -2.82 9.93 -13.54
N SER A 15 -3.23 9.19 -14.57
CA SER A 15 -4.52 9.41 -15.26
C SER A 15 -5.72 9.46 -14.30
N HIS A 16 -5.67 8.66 -13.23
CA HIS A 16 -6.59 8.71 -12.12
C HIS A 16 -5.78 8.66 -10.83
N LEU A 17 -6.22 9.41 -9.82
CA LEU A 17 -5.65 9.33 -8.48
C LEU A 17 -5.88 7.93 -7.92
N HIS A 18 -4.81 7.30 -7.46
CA HIS A 18 -4.84 6.02 -6.77
C HIS A 18 -3.70 5.95 -5.74
N TYR A 19 -3.70 4.88 -4.96
CA TYR A 19 -2.65 4.61 -3.97
C TYR A 19 -1.99 3.27 -4.28
N ASP A 20 -0.69 3.27 -4.50
CA ASP A 20 0.10 2.06 -4.67
C ASP A 20 0.53 1.55 -3.29
N PHE A 21 -0.08 0.45 -2.85
CA PHE A 21 0.28 -0.26 -1.62
C PHE A 21 1.33 -1.30 -1.93
N ARG A 22 2.44 -1.32 -1.18
CA ARG A 22 3.53 -2.27 -1.43
C ARG A 22 4.07 -2.87 -0.15
N LEU A 23 4.43 -4.15 -0.25
CA LEU A 23 5.08 -4.93 0.81
C LEU A 23 6.39 -5.53 0.26
N GLU A 24 7.46 -5.39 1.00
CA GLU A 24 8.70 -6.11 0.74
C GLU A 24 8.49 -7.61 0.96
N VAL A 25 8.65 -8.42 -0.10
CA VAL A 25 8.60 -9.88 -0.04
C VAL A 25 9.68 -10.43 -0.97
N CYS A 26 10.57 -11.28 -0.45
CA CYS A 26 11.66 -11.90 -1.20
C CYS A 26 12.53 -10.90 -2.00
N GLY A 27 12.87 -9.76 -1.38
CA GLY A 27 13.77 -8.75 -1.95
C GLY A 27 13.14 -7.82 -2.99
N VAL A 28 11.82 -7.87 -3.20
CA VAL A 28 11.08 -6.96 -4.07
C VAL A 28 9.85 -6.39 -3.39
N LEU A 29 9.34 -5.26 -3.88
CA LEU A 29 8.08 -4.68 -3.45
C LEU A 29 6.92 -5.28 -4.25
N LYS A 30 6.21 -6.25 -3.66
CA LYS A 30 4.93 -6.73 -4.18
C LYS A 30 3.92 -5.60 -4.08
N SER A 31 3.29 -5.26 -5.21
CA SER A 31 2.59 -4.00 -5.37
C SER A 31 1.14 -4.17 -5.81
N TRP A 32 0.27 -3.30 -5.29
CA TRP A 32 -1.14 -3.23 -5.67
C TRP A 32 -1.61 -1.78 -5.77
N ALA A 33 -2.27 -1.45 -6.87
CA ALA A 33 -2.98 -0.19 -7.03
C ALA A 33 -4.36 -0.25 -6.35
N ILE A 34 -4.62 0.73 -5.48
CA ILE A 34 -5.85 0.88 -4.69
C ILE A 34 -6.54 2.20 -5.08
N PRO A 35 -7.53 2.18 -6.00
CA PRO A 35 -8.10 3.41 -6.56
C PRO A 35 -8.70 4.37 -5.52
N LYS A 36 -9.31 3.84 -4.46
CA LYS A 36 -9.94 4.64 -3.40
C LYS A 36 -9.07 4.80 -2.14
N GLY A 37 -7.80 4.40 -2.21
CA GLY A 37 -6.90 4.38 -1.06
C GLY A 37 -7.27 3.34 0.01
N PRO A 38 -6.43 3.22 1.05
CA PRO A 38 -6.71 2.36 2.19
C PRO A 38 -7.94 2.85 2.98
N SER A 39 -8.44 2.00 3.87
CA SER A 39 -9.52 2.34 4.82
C SER A 39 -9.10 1.85 6.20
N THR A 40 -9.51 2.57 7.25
CA THR A 40 -9.38 2.10 8.64
C THR A 40 -10.69 1.48 9.15
N ASP A 41 -11.79 1.55 8.39
CA ASP A 41 -13.04 0.86 8.72
C ASP A 41 -12.95 -0.62 8.31
N PRO A 42 -13.05 -1.58 9.26
CA PRO A 42 -12.99 -3.01 8.97
C PRO A 42 -14.19 -3.55 8.18
N ARG A 43 -15.25 -2.76 7.99
CA ARG A 43 -16.41 -3.10 7.16
C ARG A 43 -16.20 -2.75 5.70
N VAL A 44 -15.24 -1.87 5.39
CA VAL A 44 -14.96 -1.42 4.02
C VAL A 44 -13.95 -2.35 3.37
N LYS A 45 -14.31 -2.86 2.19
CA LYS A 45 -13.42 -3.67 1.35
C LYS A 45 -12.90 -2.78 0.22
N ARG A 46 -11.58 -2.57 0.15
CA ARG A 46 -10.94 -1.81 -0.92
C ARG A 46 -10.44 -2.76 -2.00
N LEU A 47 -10.75 -2.48 -3.26
CA LEU A 47 -10.17 -3.21 -4.39
C LEU A 47 -8.67 -2.88 -4.48
N ALA A 48 -7.84 -3.92 -4.54
CA ALA A 48 -6.39 -3.83 -4.71
C ALA A 48 -6.01 -4.62 -5.98
N MET A 49 -5.55 -3.92 -7.01
CA MET A 49 -5.21 -4.51 -8.30
C MET A 49 -3.71 -4.77 -8.35
N PRO A 50 -3.23 -6.01 -8.54
CA PRO A 50 -1.80 -6.29 -8.63
C PRO A 50 -1.14 -5.49 -9.75
N THR A 51 0.00 -4.91 -9.46
CA THR A 51 0.88 -4.22 -10.42
C THR A 51 2.24 -4.94 -10.48
N GLU A 52 3.16 -4.41 -11.29
CA GLU A 52 4.50 -4.99 -11.42
C GLU A 52 5.27 -4.93 -10.09
N ASP A 53 6.21 -5.85 -9.90
CA ASP A 53 7.12 -5.80 -8.76
C ASP A 53 8.05 -4.59 -8.90
N HIS A 54 8.35 -3.92 -7.79
CA HIS A 54 9.25 -2.76 -7.78
C HIS A 54 10.53 -3.05 -6.98
N PRO A 55 11.68 -2.43 -7.31
CA PRO A 55 12.89 -2.55 -6.49
C PRO A 55 12.68 -1.87 -5.12
N LEU A 56 13.39 -2.33 -4.08
CA LEU A 56 13.24 -1.81 -2.72
C LEU A 56 13.53 -0.31 -2.62
N GLU A 57 14.48 0.20 -3.40
CA GLU A 57 14.83 1.62 -3.48
C GLU A 57 13.65 2.51 -3.90
N TYR A 58 12.65 1.93 -4.58
CA TYR A 58 11.45 2.64 -5.00
C TYR A 58 10.54 3.02 -3.83
N ALA A 59 10.71 2.42 -2.64
CA ALA A 59 9.92 2.73 -1.45
C ALA A 59 10.05 4.19 -1.01
N THR A 60 11.18 4.84 -1.32
CA THR A 60 11.42 6.25 -0.98
C THR A 60 11.32 7.19 -2.19
N PHE A 61 10.89 6.69 -3.35
CA PHE A 61 10.72 7.53 -4.53
C PHE A 61 9.54 8.49 -4.37
N GLU A 62 9.83 9.79 -4.54
CA GLU A 62 8.88 10.89 -4.54
C GLU A 62 9.28 11.89 -5.63
N GLY A 63 8.36 12.22 -6.54
CA GLY A 63 8.64 13.09 -7.68
C GLY A 63 7.67 12.91 -8.84
N VAL A 64 8.03 13.43 -10.02
CA VAL A 64 7.21 13.38 -11.23
C VAL A 64 7.78 12.36 -12.21
N ILE A 65 6.94 11.43 -12.64
CA ILE A 65 7.23 10.49 -13.73
C ILE A 65 6.78 11.15 -15.04
N PRO A 66 7.67 11.30 -16.04
CA PRO A 66 7.36 11.98 -17.30
C PRO A 66 6.19 11.35 -18.05
N GLU A 67 5.45 12.19 -18.79
CA GLU A 67 4.41 11.70 -19.70
C GLU A 67 4.97 10.71 -20.73
N GLY A 68 4.17 9.72 -21.10
CA GLY A 68 4.56 8.65 -22.02
C GLY A 68 5.36 7.51 -21.39
N GLN A 69 5.80 7.66 -20.13
CA GLN A 69 6.36 6.55 -19.35
C GLN A 69 5.25 5.76 -18.64
N TYR A 70 5.51 4.48 -18.36
CA TYR A 70 4.62 3.69 -17.52
C TYR A 70 4.57 4.29 -16.11
N GLY A 71 3.36 4.56 -15.61
CA GLY A 71 3.18 5.28 -14.35
C GLY A 71 3.41 6.79 -14.44
N ALA A 72 3.25 7.41 -15.61
CA ALA A 72 3.29 8.87 -15.74
C ALA A 72 2.35 9.56 -14.75
N GLY A 73 2.87 10.58 -14.05
CA GLY A 73 2.16 11.27 -12.98
C GLY A 73 3.04 11.70 -11.83
N THR A 74 2.45 12.37 -10.85
CA THR A 74 3.15 12.75 -9.60
C THR A 74 3.01 11.63 -8.57
N VAL A 75 4.13 11.19 -8.02
CA VAL A 75 4.21 10.15 -6.98
C VAL A 75 4.64 10.79 -5.66
N MET A 76 3.84 10.59 -4.63
CA MET A 76 4.12 10.99 -3.25
C MET A 76 4.26 9.76 -2.37
N VAL A 77 5.25 9.73 -1.47
CA VAL A 77 5.28 8.71 -0.41
C VAL A 77 4.29 9.13 0.68
N TRP A 78 3.08 8.58 0.62
CA TRP A 78 1.97 8.97 1.48
C TRP A 78 2.04 8.31 2.86
N ASP A 79 2.52 7.07 2.95
CA ASP A 79 2.84 6.42 4.23
C ASP A 79 4.01 5.46 4.04
N ILE A 80 4.80 5.25 5.09
CA ILE A 80 5.97 4.39 5.09
C ILE A 80 6.26 3.87 6.49
N GLY A 81 6.76 2.64 6.57
CA GLY A 81 7.19 2.03 7.81
C GLY A 81 7.56 0.57 7.62
N THR A 82 7.37 -0.22 8.66
CA THR A 82 7.62 -1.66 8.63
C THR A 82 6.35 -2.45 8.88
N TYR A 83 6.37 -3.75 8.60
CA TYR A 83 5.24 -4.61 8.90
C TYR A 83 5.67 -5.94 9.53
N ARG A 84 4.76 -6.54 10.30
CA ARG A 84 4.92 -7.89 10.86
C ARG A 84 3.97 -8.84 10.17
N ASN A 85 4.45 -10.03 9.78
CA ASN A 85 3.59 -11.09 9.27
C ASN A 85 2.73 -11.66 10.41
N LEU A 86 1.41 -11.53 10.30
CA LEU A 86 0.46 -12.04 11.29
C LEU A 86 0.14 -13.52 11.10
N ARG A 87 0.51 -14.12 9.97
CA ARG A 87 0.36 -15.56 9.75
C ARG A 87 1.44 -16.39 10.48
N GLY A 88 2.50 -15.74 10.94
CA GLY A 88 3.54 -16.38 11.78
C GLY A 88 4.11 -17.63 11.13
N ASP A 89 4.17 -18.72 11.92
CA ASP A 89 4.71 -20.01 11.50
C ASP A 89 3.80 -20.78 10.52
N GLU A 90 2.56 -20.33 10.30
CA GLU A 90 1.64 -21.00 9.37
C GLU A 90 2.04 -20.78 7.90
N ALA A 91 2.55 -19.59 7.59
CA ALA A 91 3.01 -19.23 6.26
C ALA A 91 3.96 -18.03 6.33
N ASP A 92 5.13 -18.15 5.71
CA ASP A 92 5.96 -16.98 5.43
C ASP A 92 5.28 -16.03 4.41
N MET A 93 5.89 -14.88 4.14
CA MET A 93 5.30 -13.88 3.25
C MET A 93 5.19 -14.34 1.79
N GLU A 94 6.09 -15.21 1.33
CA GLU A 94 6.05 -15.77 -0.03
C GLU A 94 4.89 -16.76 -0.17
N GLN A 95 4.76 -17.66 0.80
CA GLN A 95 3.68 -18.62 0.91
C GLN A 95 2.32 -17.91 1.04
N ALA A 96 2.22 -16.91 1.91
CA ALA A 96 1.02 -16.11 2.10
C ALA A 96 0.56 -15.40 0.82
N TYR A 97 1.51 -14.84 0.07
CA TYR A 97 1.26 -14.25 -1.24
C TYR A 97 0.78 -15.30 -2.26
N GLY A 98 1.47 -16.44 -2.34
CA GLY A 98 1.13 -17.56 -3.22
C GLY A 98 -0.29 -18.09 -2.97
N GLU A 99 -0.66 -18.30 -1.71
CA GLU A 99 -1.98 -18.75 -1.28
C GLU A 99 -3.09 -17.72 -1.54
N GLY A 100 -2.73 -16.45 -1.70
CA GLY A 100 -3.69 -15.38 -1.94
C GLY A 100 -4.31 -14.83 -0.67
N ARG A 101 -3.64 -15.02 0.47
CA ARG A 101 -4.08 -14.52 1.78
C ARG A 101 -2.86 -14.04 2.57
N ILE A 102 -2.73 -12.72 2.64
CA ILE A 102 -1.71 -12.02 3.40
C ILE A 102 -2.39 -11.34 4.58
N GLU A 103 -1.83 -11.49 5.77
CA GLU A 103 -2.26 -10.77 6.97
C GLU A 103 -1.04 -10.14 7.61
N VAL A 104 -1.04 -8.82 7.74
CA VAL A 104 0.11 -8.05 8.21
C VAL A 104 -0.32 -7.04 9.25
N TRP A 105 0.57 -6.79 10.22
CA TRP A 105 0.46 -5.67 11.14
C TRP A 105 1.34 -4.54 10.64
N LEU A 106 0.73 -3.43 10.23
CA LEU A 106 1.44 -2.25 9.74
C LEU A 106 1.92 -1.37 10.90
N GLU A 107 3.13 -0.86 10.77
CA GLU A 107 3.81 0.00 11.74
C GLU A 107 4.45 1.18 11.02
N GLY A 108 3.64 2.10 10.51
CA GLY A 108 4.18 3.35 9.97
C GLY A 108 3.47 4.56 10.51
N ARG A 109 3.57 5.65 9.74
CA ARG A 109 3.26 6.98 10.24
C ARG A 109 1.76 7.18 10.35
N LYS A 110 1.02 6.78 9.32
CA LYS A 110 -0.43 6.99 9.20
C LYS A 110 -1.22 5.74 9.50
N LEU A 111 -0.86 4.62 8.84
CA LEU A 111 -1.54 3.35 9.06
C LEU A 111 -0.84 2.51 10.13
N LYS A 112 -1.65 2.03 11.07
CA LYS A 112 -1.23 1.12 12.13
C LYS A 112 -2.24 -0.01 12.29
N GLY A 113 -1.76 -1.16 12.75
CA GLY A 113 -2.60 -2.32 13.07
C GLY A 113 -2.72 -3.32 11.93
N GLY A 114 -3.61 -4.29 12.11
CA GLY A 114 -3.81 -5.43 11.22
C GLY A 114 -4.56 -5.07 9.93
N TYR A 115 -4.05 -5.57 8.81
CA TYR A 115 -4.64 -5.52 7.48
C TYR A 115 -4.54 -6.89 6.80
N ALA A 116 -5.58 -7.25 6.04
CA ALA A 116 -5.60 -8.45 5.23
C ALA A 116 -5.69 -8.10 3.74
N LEU A 117 -4.86 -8.73 2.91
CA LEU A 117 -5.04 -8.81 1.47
C LEU A 117 -5.54 -10.20 1.09
N ILE A 118 -6.73 -10.26 0.48
CA ILE A 118 -7.38 -11.51 0.07
C ILE A 118 -7.63 -11.50 -1.43
N ARG A 119 -7.08 -12.48 -2.15
CA ARG A 119 -7.29 -12.65 -3.59
C ARG A 119 -8.71 -13.14 -3.86
N ALA A 120 -9.48 -12.37 -4.63
CA ALA A 120 -10.86 -12.71 -4.97
C ALA A 120 -10.88 -13.69 -6.15
N GLY A 121 -10.97 -14.99 -5.87
CA GLY A 121 -11.08 -16.02 -6.91
C GLY A 121 -12.52 -16.23 -7.36
N ARG A 122 -13.04 -15.43 -8.32
CA ARG A 122 -14.22 -15.73 -9.21
C ARG A 122 -14.86 -14.49 -9.88
N MET A 123 -14.11 -13.51 -10.37
CA MET A 123 -14.67 -12.59 -11.38
C MET A 123 -13.79 -12.61 -12.62
N GLY A 124 -14.44 -12.94 -13.74
CA GLY A 124 -13.83 -13.12 -15.05
C GLY A 124 -12.69 -12.16 -15.30
N ASP A 125 -11.52 -12.75 -15.48
CA ASP A 125 -10.34 -12.15 -16.11
C ASP A 125 -9.54 -11.07 -15.37
N LYS A 126 -9.81 -10.78 -14.08
CA LYS A 126 -8.92 -9.90 -13.30
C LYS A 126 -8.61 -10.47 -11.93
N ARG A 127 -7.30 -10.72 -11.70
CA ARG A 127 -6.62 -11.17 -10.47
C ARG A 127 -6.76 -10.16 -9.32
N GLY A 128 -7.96 -9.64 -9.07
CA GLY A 128 -8.21 -8.60 -8.07
C GLY A 128 -8.05 -9.14 -6.64
N TRP A 129 -7.46 -8.31 -5.79
CA TRP A 129 -7.37 -8.54 -4.35
C TRP A 129 -8.28 -7.56 -3.62
N LEU A 130 -8.57 -7.87 -2.37
CA LEU A 130 -9.28 -7.01 -1.45
C LEU A 130 -8.34 -6.65 -0.31
N LEU A 131 -8.10 -5.37 -0.09
CA LEU A 131 -7.49 -4.86 1.14
C LEU A 131 -8.59 -4.58 2.16
N ILE A 132 -8.46 -5.15 3.35
CA ILE A 132 -9.46 -5.08 4.42
C ILE A 132 -8.74 -4.78 5.74
N LYS A 133 -9.18 -3.75 6.46
CA LYS A 133 -8.70 -3.49 7.83
C LYS A 133 -9.20 -4.60 8.76
N MET A 134 -8.32 -5.15 9.60
CA MET A 134 -8.69 -6.08 10.66
C MET A 134 -9.23 -5.34 11.89
N ARG A 135 -10.06 -6.00 12.69
CA ARG A 135 -10.59 -5.42 13.94
C ARG A 135 -9.48 -5.42 15.00
N ASP A 136 -9.05 -4.23 15.39
CA ASP A 136 -8.08 -3.98 16.46
C ASP A 136 -8.26 -2.55 17.01
N GLU A 137 -7.34 -2.12 17.88
CA GLU A 137 -7.38 -0.81 18.55
C GLU A 137 -7.25 0.42 17.61
N TYR A 138 -6.74 0.21 16.39
CA TYR A 138 -6.56 1.23 15.35
C TYR A 138 -7.70 1.26 14.33
N ALA A 139 -8.69 0.36 14.45
CA ALA A 139 -9.88 0.39 13.59
C ALA A 139 -10.68 1.69 13.77
N ASN A 140 -11.11 2.27 12.65
CA ASN A 140 -11.81 3.56 12.51
C ASN A 140 -11.01 4.78 13.03
N LYS A 141 -9.66 4.70 13.06
CA LYS A 141 -8.79 5.77 13.54
C LYS A 141 -7.63 6.03 12.57
N PRO A 142 -7.60 7.19 11.87
CA PRO A 142 -8.70 8.14 11.65
C PRO A 142 -9.77 7.55 10.70
N GLU A 143 -10.98 8.11 10.65
CA GLU A 143 -12.09 7.59 9.83
C GLU A 143 -11.75 7.49 8.33
N ASP A 144 -11.05 8.50 7.78
CA ASP A 144 -10.49 8.47 6.42
C ASP A 144 -9.10 9.11 6.40
N PRO A 145 -8.01 8.32 6.53
CA PRO A 145 -6.65 8.86 6.54
C PRO A 145 -6.28 9.51 5.21
N ALA A 146 -6.83 9.05 4.08
CA ALA A 146 -6.53 9.61 2.77
C ALA A 146 -6.99 11.08 2.62
N VAL A 147 -8.03 11.46 3.39
CA VAL A 147 -8.55 12.83 3.47
C VAL A 147 -7.91 13.61 4.61
N THR A 148 -7.77 13.00 5.78
CA THR A 148 -7.31 13.70 7.00
C THR A 148 -5.80 13.90 7.07
N GLU A 149 -5.03 13.08 6.36
CA GLU A 149 -3.56 13.12 6.35
C GLU A 149 -3.06 13.08 4.89
N PRO A 150 -3.26 14.12 4.07
CA PRO A 150 -3.07 14.03 2.62
C PRO A 150 -1.61 14.11 2.15
N ASP A 151 -0.69 14.56 2.99
CA ASP A 151 0.65 15.03 2.61
C ASP A 151 1.75 13.96 2.70
N SER A 152 2.94 14.23 2.18
CA SER A 152 4.06 13.29 2.18
C SER A 152 4.48 12.89 3.59
N ALA A 153 4.60 11.58 3.81
CA ALA A 153 5.19 11.03 5.02
C ALA A 153 6.69 11.29 5.12
N LEU A 154 7.38 11.53 3.99
CA LEU A 154 8.82 11.81 3.96
C LEU A 154 9.14 13.29 4.15
N THR A 155 8.44 14.16 3.42
CA THR A 155 8.80 15.58 3.29
C THR A 155 7.78 16.53 3.88
N GLY A 156 6.56 16.06 4.18
CA GLY A 156 5.44 16.93 4.56
C GLY A 156 4.85 17.74 3.41
N ARG A 157 5.37 17.60 2.18
CA ARG A 157 4.86 18.32 1.01
C ARG A 157 3.52 17.78 0.54
N THR A 158 2.71 18.65 -0.02
CA THR A 158 1.49 18.35 -0.78
C THR A 158 1.83 17.75 -2.15
N LEU A 159 0.84 17.15 -2.82
CA LEU A 159 1.03 16.66 -4.20
C LEU A 159 1.36 17.81 -5.17
N GLU A 160 0.77 18.98 -4.95
CA GLU A 160 0.98 20.17 -5.79
C GLU A 160 2.42 20.66 -5.68
N GLU A 161 2.96 20.75 -4.47
CA GLU A 161 4.38 21.11 -4.24
C GLU A 161 5.34 20.09 -4.86
N ILE A 162 5.05 18.79 -4.79
CA ILE A 162 5.87 17.76 -5.44
C ILE A 162 5.81 17.88 -6.96
N SER A 163 4.65 18.23 -7.52
CA SER A 163 4.46 18.40 -8.96
C SER A 163 5.10 19.68 -9.51
N GLY A 164 5.13 20.74 -8.70
CA GLY A 164 5.61 22.07 -9.08
C GLY A 164 7.13 22.26 -8.97
N GLY A 165 7.80 21.44 -8.15
CA GLY A 165 9.23 21.58 -7.85
C GLY A 165 9.50 22.54 -6.70
#